data_AF-A0A0F9C8X9-F1
#
_entry.id   AF-A0A0F9C8X9-F1
#
_cell.length_a   1.000
_cell.length_b   1.000
_cell.length_c   1.000
_cell.angle_alpha   90.00
_cell.angle_beta   90.00
_cell.angle_gamma   90.00
#
_symmetry.space_group_name_H-M   'P 1'
#
loop_
_entity.id
_entity.type
_entity.pdbx_description
1 polymer ?
#
loop_
_entity_poly.entity_id
_entity_poly.type
_entity_poly.pdbx_seq_one_letter_code
_entity_poly.pdbx_strand_id
1 'polypeptide(L)'
;MTSLFYKRAIEGILENKFLQGVTIITFALSILIVSAYLLFFINANDFMNSWEKGIRIMAYLGPDQHQGEPKNVKRKIQKIPGVLSVRFISKEEALSRMKE
;
A
#
# COMPACT_ATOMS: atom_id res chain seq x y z
N MET A 1 50.14 -0.77 -19.42
CA MET A 1 49.89 0.66 -19.71
C MET A 1 48.59 1.15 -19.07
N THR A 2 47.49 0.40 -19.17
CA THR A 2 46.18 0.70 -18.52
C THR A 2 46.26 0.81 -16.99
N SER A 3 46.97 -0.10 -16.31
CA SER A 3 47.13 -0.08 -14.85
C SER A 3 47.76 1.21 -14.30
N LEU A 4 48.65 1.86 -15.08
CA LEU A 4 49.29 3.12 -14.69
C LEU A 4 48.29 4.28 -14.70
N PHE A 5 47.34 4.27 -15.65
CA PHE A 5 46.30 5.28 -15.72
C PHE A 5 45.28 5.15 -14.59
N TYR A 6 44.84 3.94 -14.26
CA TYR A 6 43.97 3.71 -13.10
C TYR A 6 44.67 4.12 -11.79
N LYS A 7 45.94 3.77 -11.62
CA LYS A 7 46.71 4.15 -10.44
C LYS A 7 46.82 5.68 -10.27
N ARG A 8 47.16 6.39 -11.36
CA ARG A 8 47.21 7.87 -11.35
C ARG A 8 45.85 8.51 -11.12
N ALA A 9 44.77 7.93 -11.66
CA ALA A 9 43.42 8.42 -11.42
C ALA A 9 43.04 8.27 -9.93
N ILE A 10 43.35 7.14 -9.31
CA ILE A 10 43.12 6.91 -7.88
C ILE A 10 44.00 7.83 -7.02
N GLU A 11 45.27 8.03 -7.38
CA GLU A 11 46.16 8.97 -6.68
C GLU A 11 45.63 10.41 -6.75
N GLY A 12 45.21 10.90 -7.92
CA GLY A 12 44.60 12.22 -8.06
C GLY A 12 43.26 12.35 -7.32
N ILE A 13 42.52 11.25 -7.19
CA ILE A 13 41.32 11.18 -6.35
C ILE A 13 41.67 11.33 -4.87
N LEU A 14 42.70 10.62 -4.43
CA LEU A 14 43.16 10.63 -3.04
C LEU A 14 43.87 11.94 -2.66
N GLU A 15 44.34 12.76 -3.60
CA GLU A 15 44.90 14.08 -3.29
C GLU A 15 43.80 15.09 -2.93
N ASN A 16 42.63 15.03 -3.59
CA ASN A 16 41.53 15.96 -3.36
C ASN A 16 40.38 15.35 -2.54
N LYS A 17 40.72 14.71 -1.41
CA LYS A 17 39.79 13.91 -0.58
C LYS A 17 38.53 14.66 -0.16
N PHE A 18 38.63 15.97 0.09
CA PHE A 18 37.48 16.77 0.51
C PHE A 18 36.43 16.91 -0.60
N LEU A 19 36.83 17.39 -1.78
CA LEU A 19 35.93 17.58 -2.92
C LEU A 19 35.34 16.24 -3.40
N GLN A 20 36.16 15.19 -3.40
CA GLN A 20 35.77 13.83 -3.75
C GLN A 20 34.75 13.28 -2.75
N GLY A 21 35.00 13.49 -1.45
CA GLY A 21 34.10 13.09 -0.37
C GLY A 21 32.73 13.74 -0.51
N VAL A 22 32.68 15.06 -0.72
CA VAL A 22 31.41 15.78 -0.95
C VAL A 22 30.68 15.21 -2.17
N THR A 23 31.39 15.00 -3.29
CA THR A 23 30.80 14.46 -4.52
C THR A 23 30.19 13.07 -4.31
N ILE A 24 30.93 12.17 -3.63
CA ILE A 24 30.46 10.81 -3.33
C ILE A 24 29.24 10.86 -2.39
N ILE A 25 29.27 11.72 -1.36
CA ILE A 25 28.15 11.89 -0.42
C ILE A 25 26.92 12.41 -1.16
N THR A 26 27.07 13.38 -2.06
CA THR A 26 25.96 13.90 -2.86
C THR A 26 25.34 12.80 -3.71
N PHE A 27 26.15 12.02 -4.44
CA PHE A 27 25.62 10.90 -5.22
C PHE A 27 24.95 9.84 -4.35
N ALA A 28 25.58 9.47 -3.22
CA ALA A 28 25.02 8.52 -2.27
C ALA A 28 23.66 9.01 -1.74
N LEU A 29 23.56 10.30 -1.38
CA LEU A 29 22.34 10.89 -0.87
C LEU A 29 21.25 10.96 -1.95
N SER A 30 21.61 11.30 -3.20
CA SER A 30 20.65 11.27 -4.31
C SER A 30 20.07 9.87 -4.52
N ILE A 31 20.92 8.84 -4.55
CA ILE A 31 20.47 7.45 -4.68
C ILE A 31 19.65 7.02 -3.47
N LEU A 32 20.07 7.40 -2.25
CA LEU A 32 19.35 7.11 -1.01
C LEU A 32 17.94 7.70 -1.04
N ILE A 33 17.80 8.97 -1.41
CA ILE A 33 16.51 9.66 -1.46
C ILE A 33 15.58 8.97 -2.47
N VAL A 34 16.07 8.68 -3.67
CA VAL A 34 15.27 7.99 -4.70
C VAL A 34 14.86 6.59 -4.22
N SER A 35 15.78 5.85 -3.62
CA SER A 35 15.51 4.49 -3.13
C SER A 35 14.51 4.49 -1.97
N ALA A 36 14.67 5.41 -1.02
CA ALA A 36 13.75 5.58 0.10
C ALA A 36 12.35 5.99 -0.38
N TYR A 37 12.26 6.89 -1.37
CA TYR A 37 10.99 7.28 -1.98
C TYR A 37 10.29 6.08 -2.64
N LEU A 38 11.01 5.29 -3.44
CA LEU A 38 10.43 4.12 -4.10
C LEU A 38 9.94 3.08 -3.08
N LEU A 39 10.75 2.78 -2.06
CA LEU A 39 10.36 1.86 -1.00
C LEU A 39 9.13 2.41 -0.25
N PHE A 40 9.14 3.67 0.14
CA PHE A 40 8.00 4.30 0.80
C PHE A 40 6.74 4.19 -0.06
N PHE A 41 6.82 4.49 -1.36
CA PHE A 41 5.67 4.45 -2.26
C PHE A 41 5.08 3.04 -2.40
N ILE A 42 5.93 2.02 -2.58
CA ILE A 42 5.49 0.62 -2.67
C ILE A 42 4.80 0.19 -1.37
N ASN A 43 5.41 0.48 -0.22
CA ASN A 43 4.85 0.13 1.08
C ASN A 43 3.54 0.89 1.37
N ALA A 44 3.48 2.18 1.04
CA ALA A 44 2.28 2.99 1.21
C ALA A 44 1.13 2.50 0.32
N ASN A 45 1.42 2.02 -0.89
CA ASN A 45 0.41 1.43 -1.77
C ASN A 45 -0.20 0.16 -1.18
N ASP A 46 0.62 -0.72 -0.60
CA ASP A 46 0.13 -1.93 0.08
C ASP A 46 -0.69 -1.60 1.34
N PHE A 47 -0.27 -0.58 2.09
CA PHE A 47 -1.05 -0.04 3.20
C PHE A 47 -2.41 0.49 2.72
N MET A 48 -2.43 1.27 1.64
CA MET A 48 -3.67 1.83 1.07
C MET A 48 -4.63 0.73 0.59
N ASN A 49 -4.11 -0.28 -0.10
CA ASN A 49 -4.90 -1.45 -0.54
C ASN A 49 -5.53 -2.21 0.64
N SER A 50 -4.78 -2.33 1.74
CA SER A 50 -5.28 -2.98 2.96
C SER A 50 -6.34 -2.14 3.65
N TRP A 51 -6.17 -0.82 3.66
CA TRP A 51 -7.16 0.12 4.19
C TRP A 51 -8.45 0.08 3.37
N GLU A 52 -8.38 0.09 2.05
CA GLU A 52 -9.55 -0.01 1.16
C GLU A 52 -10.36 -1.28 1.43
N LYS A 53 -9.70 -2.43 1.59
CA LYS A 53 -10.34 -3.71 1.97
C LYS A 53 -10.99 -3.69 3.36
N GLY A 54 -10.54 -2.79 4.24
CA GLY A 54 -11.07 -2.61 5.59
C GLY A 54 -12.40 -1.86 5.64
N ILE A 55 -12.78 -1.15 4.58
CA ILE A 55 -14.03 -0.39 4.55
C ILE A 55 -15.21 -1.36 4.46
N ARG A 56 -15.97 -1.47 5.54
CA ARG A 56 -17.18 -2.29 5.63
C ARG A 56 -18.36 -1.43 6.05
N ILE A 57 -19.44 -1.52 5.29
CA ILE A 57 -20.70 -0.84 5.60
C ILE A 57 -21.71 -1.90 6.05
N MET A 58 -22.28 -1.71 7.23
CA MET A 58 -23.35 -2.56 7.77
C MET A 58 -24.69 -1.86 7.56
N ALA A 59 -25.59 -2.49 6.81
CA ALA A 59 -26.95 -2.00 6.59
C ALA A 59 -27.95 -2.93 7.27
N TYR A 60 -28.74 -2.39 8.20
CA TYR A 60 -29.75 -3.15 8.94
C TYR A 60 -31.09 -3.09 8.24
N LEU A 61 -31.81 -4.21 8.25
CA LEU A 61 -33.13 -4.36 7.66
C LEU A 61 -34.19 -4.31 8.75
N GLY A 62 -35.29 -3.60 8.50
CA GLY A 62 -36.42 -3.52 9.42
C GLY A 62 -37.11 -4.87 9.63
N PRO A 63 -37.89 -5.04 10.72
CA PRO A 63 -38.52 -6.32 11.08
C PRO A 63 -39.62 -6.79 10.11
N ASP A 64 -40.24 -5.89 9.33
CA ASP A 64 -41.39 -6.19 8.47
C ASP A 64 -41.05 -6.70 7.05
N GLN A 65 -39.79 -7.06 6.79
CA GLN A 65 -39.36 -7.43 5.44
C GLN A 65 -39.79 -8.85 5.06
N HIS A 66 -40.57 -8.96 3.99
CA HIS A 66 -41.00 -10.23 3.43
C HIS A 66 -39.82 -11.08 2.96
N GLN A 67 -39.89 -12.40 3.15
CA GLN A 67 -38.79 -13.37 2.99
C GLN A 67 -38.14 -13.41 1.59
N GLY A 68 -38.69 -12.72 0.59
CA GLY A 68 -38.10 -12.52 -0.75
C GLY A 68 -37.25 -11.25 -0.93
N GLU A 69 -37.29 -10.29 0.00
CA GLU A 69 -36.58 -9.00 -0.09
C GLU A 69 -35.05 -9.09 0.03
N PRO A 70 -34.44 -9.92 0.92
CA PRO A 70 -33.00 -9.86 1.17
C PRO A 70 -32.14 -10.14 -0.06
N LYS A 71 -32.57 -11.08 -0.91
CA LYS A 71 -31.90 -11.39 -2.18
C LYS A 71 -31.99 -10.23 -3.18
N ASN A 72 -33.14 -9.56 -3.25
CA ASN A 72 -33.34 -8.41 -4.13
C ASN A 72 -32.53 -7.19 -3.67
N VAL A 73 -32.52 -6.90 -2.36
CA VAL A 73 -31.71 -5.83 -1.76
C VAL A 73 -30.23 -6.11 -2.00
N LYS A 74 -29.75 -7.34 -1.73
CA LYS A 74 -28.39 -7.76 -2.04
C LYS A 74 -28.03 -7.49 -3.51
N ARG A 75 -28.89 -7.90 -4.44
CA ARG A 75 -28.66 -7.72 -5.88
C ARG A 75 -28.63 -6.25 -6.30
N LYS A 76 -29.44 -5.39 -5.67
CA LYS A 76 -29.41 -3.94 -5.90
C LYS A 76 -28.11 -3.32 -5.42
N ILE A 77 -27.68 -3.65 -4.19
CA ILE A 77 -26.43 -3.13 -3.61
C ILE A 77 -25.21 -3.60 -4.41
N GLN A 78 -25.20 -4.87 -4.84
CA GLN A 78 -24.09 -5.44 -5.64
C GLN A 78 -23.94 -4.79 -7.03
N LYS A 79 -24.97 -4.09 -7.53
CA LYS A 79 -24.90 -3.34 -8.79
C LYS A 79 -24.35 -1.91 -8.63
N ILE A 80 -24.15 -1.45 -7.40
CA ILE A 80 -23.63 -0.10 -7.15
C ILE A 80 -22.13 -0.09 -7.51
N PRO A 81 -21.66 0.86 -8.34
CA PRO A 81 -20.23 1.00 -8.65
C PRO A 81 -19.39 1.15 -7.37
N GLY A 82 -18.28 0.44 -7.29
CA GLY A 82 -17.40 0.43 -6.12
C GLY A 82 -17.76 -0.59 -5.03
N VAL A 83 -18.89 -1.30 -5.13
CA VAL A 83 -19.21 -2.40 -4.22
C VAL A 83 -18.49 -3.68 -4.65
N LEU A 84 -17.48 -4.08 -3.89
CA LEU A 84 -16.71 -5.31 -4.14
C LEU A 84 -17.49 -6.59 -3.80
N SER A 85 -18.20 -6.59 -2.66
CA SER A 85 -18.94 -7.77 -2.21
C SER A 85 -20.10 -7.40 -1.29
N VAL A 86 -21.16 -8.23 -1.30
CA VAL A 86 -22.30 -8.07 -0.40
C VAL A 86 -22.60 -9.41 0.25
N ARG A 87 -22.61 -9.43 1.58
CA ARG A 87 -22.92 -10.62 2.39
C ARG A 87 -24.14 -10.34 3.24
N PHE A 88 -25.15 -11.19 3.12
CA PHE A 88 -26.29 -11.17 4.02
C PHE A 88 -25.90 -11.89 5.31
N ILE A 89 -26.25 -11.29 6.44
CA ILE A 89 -26.05 -11.85 7.78
C ILE A 89 -27.45 -12.06 8.37
N SER A 90 -27.79 -13.29 8.73
CA SER A 90 -29.08 -13.55 9.37
C SER A 90 -29.10 -13.05 10.81
N LYS A 91 -30.28 -12.89 11.41
CA LYS A 91 -30.39 -12.47 12.82
C LYS A 91 -29.70 -13.46 13.75
N GLU A 92 -29.79 -14.75 13.44
CA GLU A 92 -29.16 -15.84 14.20
C GLU A 92 -27.63 -15.76 14.11
N GLU A 93 -27.09 -15.52 12.91
CA GLU A 93 -25.64 -15.34 12.72
C GLU A 93 -25.13 -14.08 13.43
N ALA A 94 -25.87 -12.97 13.32
CA ALA A 94 -25.53 -11.71 14.01
C ALA A 94 -25.55 -11.88 15.53
N LEU A 95 -26.52 -12.64 16.07
CA LEU A 95 -26.60 -12.95 17.49
C LEU A 95 -25.43 -13.83 17.94
N SER A 96 -25.00 -14.81 17.13
CA SER A 96 -23.84 -15.65 17.44
C SER A 96 -22.56 -14.81 17.55
N ARG A 97 -22.33 -13.90 16.60
CA ARG A 97 -21.16 -13.00 16.59
C ARG A 97 -21.14 -12.01 17.75
N MET A 98 -22.30 -11.66 18.29
CA MET A 98 -22.40 -10.77 19.45
C MET A 98 -22.07 -11.49 20.77
N LYS A 99 -22.20 -12.82 20.79
CA LYS A 99 -21.95 -13.65 21.97
C LYS A 99 -20.52 -14.15 22.08
N GLU A 100 -19.76 -14.11 20.97
CA GLU A 100 -18.31 -14.29 20.94
C GLU A 100 -17.58 -13.02 21.42
#